data_AF-A0A109DFS8-F1
#
_entry.id   AF-A0A109DFS8-F1
#
_cell.length_a   1.000
_cell.length_b   1.000
_cell.length_c   1.000
_cell.angle_alpha   90.00
_cell.angle_beta   90.00
_cell.angle_gamma   90.00
#
_symmetry.space_group_name_H-M   'P 1'
#
loop_
_entity.id
_entity.type
_entity.pdbx_description
1 polymer ?
#
loop_
_entity_poly.entity_id
_entity_poly.type
_entity_poly.pdbx_seq_one_letter_code
_entity_poly.pdbx_strand_id
1 'polypeptide(L)' 'MNKFDLWSGVMTTPAELAKVFTWRFRRDVLGIRPVDSNSFDVCVEQINGQLISIRADQKIKYIGAGKWLVVIERSKL' A
#
# COMPACT_ATOMS: atom_id res chain seq x y z
N MET A 1 -1.24 6.36 21.34
CA MET A 1 -0.77 6.10 19.96
C MET A 1 -2.00 6.13 19.08
N ASN A 2 -2.16 7.12 18.21
CA ASN A 2 -3.35 7.26 17.36
C ASN A 2 -3.50 5.99 16.51
N LYS A 3 -4.49 5.16 16.84
CA LYS A 3 -4.99 4.09 15.99
C LYS A 3 -5.57 4.79 14.76
N PHE A 4 -4.84 4.78 13.65
CA PHE A 4 -5.44 5.13 12.37
C PHE A 4 -6.46 4.03 12.04
N ASP A 5 -7.62 4.40 11.50
CA ASP A 5 -8.74 3.48 11.17
C ASP A 5 -8.44 2.52 10.00
N LEU A 6 -7.17 2.17 9.78
CA LEU A 6 -6.82 1.05 8.91
C LEU A 6 -7.09 -0.25 9.67
N TRP A 7 -8.34 -0.71 9.63
CA TRP A 7 -8.67 -2.06 10.05
C TRP A 7 -8.13 -3.09 9.05
N SER A 8 -7.87 -4.31 9.51
CA SER A 8 -7.55 -5.41 8.59
C SER A 8 -8.72 -5.61 7.63
N GLY A 9 -8.43 -5.59 6.33
CA GLY A 9 -9.41 -5.72 5.28
C GLY A 9 -9.78 -4.45 4.52
N VAL A 10 -9.31 -3.25 4.93
CA VAL A 10 -9.47 -2.04 4.10
C VAL A 10 -8.90 -2.31 2.71
N MET A 11 -9.65 -1.93 1.67
CA MET A 11 -9.11 -1.80 0.33
C MET A 11 -8.92 -0.34 -0.04
N THR A 12 -7.80 -0.02 -0.68
CA THR A 12 -7.44 1.33 -1.13
C THR A 12 -6.37 1.22 -2.21
N THR A 13 -5.79 2.34 -2.62
CA THR A 13 -4.63 2.44 -3.50
C THR A 13 -3.50 3.22 -2.81
N PRO A 14 -2.24 2.97 -3.16
CA PRO A 14 -1.13 3.81 -2.69
C PRO A 14 -1.32 5.32 -2.94
N ALA A 15 -1.95 5.69 -4.06
CA ALA A 15 -2.25 7.07 -4.41
C ALA A 15 -3.27 7.72 -3.47
N GLU A 16 -4.31 7.00 -3.04
CA GLU A 16 -5.25 7.47 -2.02
C GLU A 16 -4.57 7.64 -0.67
N LEU A 17 -3.76 6.66 -0.27
CA LEU A 17 -2.98 6.74 0.99
C LEU A 17 -2.03 7.94 0.98
N ALA A 18 -1.46 8.31 -0.17
CA ALA A 18 -0.57 9.46 -0.29
C ALA A 18 -1.28 10.81 -0.07
N LYS A 19 -2.61 10.88 -0.27
CA LYS A 19 -3.40 12.09 0.00
C LYS A 19 -3.66 12.31 1.49
N VAL A 20 -3.67 11.23 2.27
CA VAL A 20 -4.00 11.25 3.71
C VAL A 20 -2.75 11.20 4.57
N PHE A 21 -1.75 10.42 4.15
CA PHE A 21 -0.56 10.11 4.96
C PHE A 21 0.71 10.68 4.35
N THR A 22 1.54 11.24 5.23
CA THR A 22 2.88 11.71 4.87
C THR A 22 3.75 10.57 4.34
N TRP A 23 4.78 10.91 3.55
CA TRP A 23 5.69 9.90 3.01
C TRP A 23 6.40 9.09 4.12
N ARG A 24 6.79 9.75 5.23
CA ARG A 24 7.41 9.08 6.39
C ARG A 24 6.48 8.06 7.00
N PHE A 25 5.23 8.44 7.22
CA PHE A 25 4.24 7.54 7.77
C PHE A 25 3.99 6.33 6.86
N ARG A 26 3.87 6.57 5.55
CA ARG A 26 3.71 5.50 4.56
C ARG A 26 4.87 4.51 4.58
N ARG A 27 6.11 5.01 4.69
CA ARG A 27 7.32 4.18 4.76
C ARG A 27 7.41 3.39 6.07
N ASP A 28 7.30 4.10 7.19
CA ASP A 28 7.69 3.59 8.50
C ASP A 28 6.58 2.78 9.18
N VAL A 29 5.31 3.07 8.83
CA VAL A 29 4.14 2.43 9.46
C VAL A 29 3.36 1.57 8.45
N LEU A 30 3.23 2.03 7.21
CA LEU A 30 2.44 1.32 6.20
C LEU A 30 3.28 0.42 5.29
N GLY A 31 4.60 0.34 5.43
CA GLY A 31 5.42 -0.51 4.57
C GLY A 31 5.35 -0.16 3.07
N ILE A 32 4.99 1.08 2.73
CA ILE A 32 4.88 1.58 1.35
C ILE A 32 6.06 2.51 1.05
N ARG A 33 6.84 2.18 0.02
CA ARG A 33 8.06 2.91 -0.36
C ARG A 33 7.94 3.39 -1.82
N PRO A 34 8.29 4.63 -2.13
CA PRO A 34 8.35 5.07 -3.52
C PRO A 34 9.46 4.31 -4.28
N VAL A 35 9.22 3.97 -5.54
CA VAL A 35 10.26 3.43 -6.44
C VAL A 35 11.07 4.56 -7.06
N ASP A 36 10.40 5.67 -7.39
CA ASP A 36 11.01 6.89 -7.92
C ASP A 36 10.33 8.15 -7.35
N SER A 37 10.89 9.31 -7.66
CA SER A 37 10.36 10.62 -7.25
C SER A 37 9.11 11.07 -8.02
N ASN A 38 8.73 10.37 -9.11
CA ASN A 38 7.57 10.71 -9.95
C ASN A 38 6.35 9.82 -9.68
N SER A 39 6.48 8.80 -8.83
CA SER A 39 5.42 8.08 -8.10
C SER A 39 4.32 7.43 -8.95
N PHE A 40 4.68 6.90 -10.12
CA PHE A 40 3.79 5.97 -10.83
C PHE A 40 3.81 4.58 -10.17
N ASP A 41 4.96 4.17 -9.65
CA ASP A 41 5.14 2.88 -9.01
C ASP A 41 5.60 3.03 -7.55
N VAL A 42 5.14 2.10 -6.73
CA VAL A 42 5.51 1.98 -5.32
C VAL A 42 5.83 0.54 -4.98
N CYS A 43 6.74 0.33 -4.04
CA CYS A 43 6.92 -0.94 -3.38
C CYS A 43 5.98 -1.03 -2.18
N VAL A 44 5.27 -2.15 -2.05
CA VAL A 44 4.47 -2.47 -0.85
C VAL A 44 4.98 -3.74 -0.20
N GLU A 45 5.02 -3.75 1.13
CA GLU A 45 5.42 -4.92 1.91
C GLU A 45 4.29 -5.97 1.98
N GLN A 46 4.60 -7.20 1.57
CA GLN A 46 3.69 -8.34 1.56
C GLN A 46 3.68 -9.07 2.92
N ILE A 47 2.75 -10.01 3.09
CA ILE A 47 2.63 -10.80 4.32
C ILE A 47 3.93 -11.54 4.69
N ASN A 48 4.65 -12.01 3.67
CA ASN A 48 5.92 -12.73 3.78
C ASN A 48 7.15 -11.79 3.95
N GLY A 49 6.95 -10.48 4.09
CA GLY A 49 8.03 -9.48 4.24
C GLY A 49 8.73 -9.10 2.93
N GLN A 50 8.30 -9.66 1.79
CA GLN A 50 8.84 -9.25 0.49
C GLN A 50 8.25 -7.92 0.04
N LEU A 51 9.05 -7.13 -0.66
CA LEU A 51 8.59 -5.92 -1.33
C LEU A 51 8.19 -6.27 -2.76
N ILE A 52 7.00 -5.84 -3.17
CA ILE A 52 6.54 -5.94 -4.56
C ILE A 52 6.26 -4.55 -5.11
N SER A 53 6.76 -4.28 -6.31
CA SER A 53 6.47 -3.06 -7.05
C SER A 53 5.10 -3.16 -7.71
N ILE A 54 4.26 -2.15 -7.50
CA ILE A 54 2.94 -2.02 -8.10
C ILE A 54 2.72 -0.57 -8.55
N ARG A 55 1.78 -0.38 -9.47
CA ARG A 55 1.31 0.97 -9.80
C ARG A 55 0.62 1.59 -8.60
N ALA A 56 0.75 2.89 -8.44
CA ALA A 56 0.19 3.62 -7.31
C ALA A 56 -1.35 3.63 -7.30
N ASP A 57 -2.01 3.33 -8.42
CA ASP A 57 -3.46 3.18 -8.58
C ASP A 57 -3.95 1.72 -8.44
N GLN A 58 -3.04 0.75 -8.27
CA GLN A 58 -3.41 -0.65 -8.05
C GLN A 58 -4.06 -0.82 -6.68
N LYS A 59 -5.19 -1.54 -6.65
CA LYS A 59 -5.87 -1.88 -5.40
C LYS A 59 -5.00 -2.79 -4.53
N ILE A 60 -4.93 -2.42 -3.24
CA ILE A 60 -4.27 -3.19 -2.19
C ILE A 60 -5.22 -3.38 -1.01
N LYS A 61 -5.10 -4.53 -0.33
CA LYS A 61 -5.86 -4.87 0.88
C LYS A 61 -4.95 -4.87 2.09
N TYR A 62 -5.28 -4.11 3.12
CA TYR A 62 -4.51 -4.07 4.36
C TYR A 62 -4.68 -5.37 5.15
N ILE A 63 -3.59 -5.97 5.60
CA ILE A 63 -3.61 -7.20 6.42
C ILE A 63 -3.25 -6.91 7.88
N GLY A 64 -2.70 -5.72 8.16
CA GLY A 64 -2.18 -5.34 9.47
C GLY A 64 -0.66 -5.21 9.46
N ALA A 65 -0.12 -4.53 10.47
CA ALA A 65 1.32 -4.36 10.69
C ALA A 65 2.10 -3.84 9.46
N GLY A 66 1.51 -2.90 8.70
CA GLY A 66 2.16 -2.34 7.51
C GLY A 66 2.21 -3.27 6.30
N LYS A 67 1.46 -4.39 6.32
CA LYS A 67 1.48 -5.40 5.26
C LYS A 67 0.21 -5.37 4.41
N TRP A 68 0.37 -5.67 3.13
CA TRP A 68 -0.66 -5.55 2.10
C TRP A 68 -0.74 -6.77 1.22
N LEU A 69 -1.93 -7.08 0.70
CA LEU A 69 -2.12 -7.97 -0.45
C LEU A 69 -2.43 -7.13 -1.69
N VAL A 70 -1.75 -7.43 -2.79
CA VAL A 70 -2.07 -6.82 -4.09
C VAL A 70 -3.30 -7.52 -4.67
N VAL A 71 -4.31 -6.73 -5.05
CA VAL A 71 -5.53 -7.26 -5.67
C VAL A 71 -5.32 -7.25 -7.18
N ILE A 72 -5.22 -8.43 -7.80
CA ILE A 72 -5.15 -8.58 -9.25
C ILE A 72 -6.57 -8.84 -9.75
N GLU A 73 -7.16 -7.85 -10.41
CA GLU A 73 -8.43 -8.04 -11.11
C GLU A 73 -8.16 -8.92 -12.34
N ARG A 74 -8.62 -10.18 -12.32
CA ARG A 74 -8.64 -10.98 -13.55
C ARG A 74 -9.65 -10.33 -14.49
N SER A 75 -9.19 -9.83 -15.63
CA SER A 75 -10.09 -9.46 -16.73
C SER A 75 -10.99 -10.65 -17.01
N LYS A 76 -12.31 -10.46 -16.87
CA LYS A 76 -13.28 -11.45 -17.32
C LYS A 76 -13.07 -11.60 -18.83
N LEU A 77 -12.56 -12.76 -19.24
CA LEU A 77 -12.54 -13.21 -20.63
C LEU A 77 -13.96 -13.24 -21.20
#